data_AF-A0A518GRP1-F1
#
_entry.id   AF-A0A518GRP1-F1
#
_cell.length_a   1.000
_cell.length_b   1.000
_cell.length_c   1.000
_cell.angle_alpha   90.00
_cell.angle_beta   90.00
_cell.angle_gamma   90.00
#
_symmetry.space_group_name_H-M   'P 1'
#
loop_
_entity.id
_entity.type
_entity.pdbx_description
1 polymer ?
#
loop_
_entity_poly.entity_id
_entity_poly.type
_entity_poly.pdbx_seq_one_letter_code
_entity_poly.pdbx_strand_id
1 'polypeptide(L)'
;MKSLMSGAIAITLIASLVGCSESPMQPQADMIRHETKRVANDVRNDSNSEAEAIRNQTGKTITGESKSGAAEDTADYIEKIGERKADTVEKAGEKKADQLEEMKP
;
A
#
# COMPACT_ATOMS: atom_id res chain seq x y z
N MET A 1 24.12 5.91 30.73
CA MET A 1 25.07 4.78 30.79
C MET A 1 24.93 3.97 29.51
N LYS A 2 26.06 3.67 28.88
CA LYS A 2 26.17 2.92 27.63
C LYS A 2 26.07 1.43 27.95
N SER A 3 25.35 0.65 27.16
CA SER A 3 25.70 -0.77 26.98
C SER A 3 25.24 -1.25 25.61
N LEU A 4 26.22 -1.51 24.76
CA LEU A 4 26.13 -2.31 23.55
C LEU A 4 26.10 -3.79 23.97
N MET A 5 25.18 -4.58 23.41
CA MET A 5 25.45 -6.01 23.24
C MET A 5 24.90 -6.46 21.89
N SER A 6 25.84 -6.70 20.97
CA SER A 6 25.70 -7.55 19.79
C SER A 6 25.19 -8.92 20.19
N GLY A 7 24.13 -9.39 19.53
CA GLY A 7 23.75 -10.80 19.48
C GLY A 7 23.64 -11.20 18.01
N ALA A 8 24.60 -11.99 17.53
CA ALA A 8 24.62 -12.52 16.18
C ALA A 8 23.44 -13.50 15.99
N ILE A 9 22.58 -13.24 15.01
CA ILE A 9 21.52 -14.17 14.60
C ILE A 9 22.13 -15.12 13.57
N ALA A 10 22.45 -16.33 14.01
CA ALA A 10 22.79 -17.43 13.12
C ALA A 10 21.50 -17.96 12.49
N ILE A 11 21.29 -17.67 11.19
CA ILE A 11 20.21 -18.24 10.39
C ILE A 11 20.69 -19.59 9.85
N THR A 12 20.26 -20.67 10.51
CA THR A 12 20.48 -22.04 10.03
C THR A 12 19.53 -22.33 8.88
N LEU A 13 20.07 -22.36 7.66
CA LEU A 13 19.41 -22.85 6.44
C LEU A 13 19.19 -24.37 6.54
N ILE A 14 17.95 -24.81 6.73
CA ILE A 14 17.55 -26.20 6.45
C ILE A 14 16.81 -26.20 5.12
N ALA A 15 17.51 -26.69 4.09
CA ALA A 15 16.94 -26.98 2.78
C ALA A 15 16.76 -28.49 2.65
N SER A 16 15.51 -28.96 2.51
CA SER A 16 15.17 -30.17 1.74
C SER A 16 13.67 -30.52 1.83
N LEU A 17 12.99 -30.63 0.67
CA LEU A 17 12.29 -31.83 0.15
C LEU A 17 11.03 -31.51 -0.69
N VAL A 18 11.21 -31.61 -2.01
CA VAL A 18 10.29 -32.10 -3.07
C VAL A 18 8.80 -31.74 -2.98
N GLY A 19 8.47 -30.64 -3.67
CA GLY A 19 7.18 -30.29 -4.22
C GLY A 19 7.36 -28.92 -4.85
N CYS A 20 7.27 -28.80 -6.18
CA CYS A 20 7.49 -27.58 -6.99
C CYS A 20 8.26 -26.47 -6.25
N SER A 21 9.58 -26.45 -6.36
CA SER A 21 10.48 -25.61 -5.54
C SER A 21 10.31 -24.11 -5.82
N GLU A 22 9.18 -23.54 -5.42
CA GLU A 22 9.09 -22.12 -5.20
C GLU A 22 10.00 -21.79 -4.02
N SER A 23 10.98 -20.90 -4.24
CA SER A 23 11.74 -20.30 -3.15
C SER A 23 10.76 -19.80 -2.09
N PRO A 24 11.00 -20.01 -0.77
CA PRO A 24 10.15 -19.50 0.31
C PRO A 24 10.02 -17.96 0.29
N MET A 25 10.80 -17.29 -0.55
CA MET A 25 10.74 -15.85 -0.83
C MET A 25 9.57 -15.46 -1.74
N GLN A 26 9.11 -16.33 -2.64
CA GLN A 26 7.99 -16.05 -3.55
C GLN A 26 6.67 -15.84 -2.80
N PRO A 27 6.23 -16.74 -1.90
CA PRO A 27 5.02 -16.49 -1.11
C PRO A 27 5.10 -15.24 -0.22
N GLN A 28 6.31 -14.84 0.21
CA GLN A 28 6.51 -13.62 1.01
C GLN A 28 6.40 -12.36 0.16
N ALA A 29 6.98 -12.36 -1.04
CA ALA A 29 6.84 -11.27 -2.01
C ALA A 29 5.37 -11.06 -2.38
N ASP A 30 4.64 -12.15 -2.66
CA ASP A 30 3.21 -12.09 -2.96
C ASP A 30 2.37 -11.57 -1.79
N MET A 31 2.69 -12.00 -0.56
CA MET A 31 2.03 -11.46 0.64
C MET A 31 2.23 -9.95 0.77
N ILE A 32 3.44 -9.45 0.50
CA ILE A 32 3.74 -8.01 0.56
C ILE A 32 2.95 -7.26 -0.52
N ARG A 33 2.93 -7.76 -1.76
CA ARG A 33 2.14 -7.14 -2.85
C ARG A 33 0.66 -7.11 -2.50
N HIS A 34 0.12 -8.23 -2.01
CA HIS A 34 -1.28 -8.33 -1.62
C HIS A 34 -1.63 -7.35 -0.48
N GLU A 35 -0.81 -7.31 0.58
CA GLU A 35 -1.08 -6.45 1.72
C GLU A 35 -0.92 -4.97 1.38
N THR A 36 0.12 -4.60 0.63
CA THR A 36 0.31 -3.19 0.22
C THR A 36 -0.78 -2.72 -0.73
N LYS A 37 -1.28 -3.58 -1.63
CA LYS A 37 -2.46 -3.30 -2.45
C LYS A 37 -3.72 -3.13 -1.62
N ARG A 38 -3.91 -3.95 -0.59
CA ARG A 38 -5.03 -3.82 0.36
C ARG A 38 -4.98 -2.46 1.05
N VAL A 39 -3.84 -2.10 1.62
CA VAL A 39 -3.63 -0.81 2.30
C VAL A 39 -3.81 0.38 1.35
N ALA A 40 -3.30 0.29 0.11
CA ALA A 40 -3.47 1.33 -0.88
C ALA A 40 -4.95 1.52 -1.27
N ASN A 41 -5.71 0.43 -1.41
CA ASN A 41 -7.15 0.49 -1.64
C ASN A 41 -7.89 1.12 -0.45
N ASP A 42 -7.52 0.79 0.79
CA ASP A 42 -8.10 1.43 1.97
C ASP A 42 -7.87 2.96 1.93
N VAL A 43 -6.66 3.41 1.60
CA VAL A 43 -6.34 4.84 1.44
C VAL A 43 -7.17 5.51 0.35
N ARG A 44 -7.34 4.86 -0.81
CA ARG A 44 -8.19 5.38 -1.90
C ARG A 44 -9.65 5.49 -1.44
N ASN A 45 -10.17 4.44 -0.80
CA ASN A 45 -11.55 4.40 -0.31
C ASN A 45 -11.83 5.47 0.74
N ASP A 46 -10.92 5.65 1.70
CA ASP A 46 -11.05 6.67 2.74
C ASP A 46 -11.06 8.07 2.13
N SER A 47 -10.14 8.34 1.20
CA SER A 47 -10.04 9.65 0.53
C SER A 47 -11.27 9.94 -0.33
N ASN A 48 -11.76 8.94 -1.07
CA ASN A 48 -12.98 9.06 -1.87
C ASN A 48 -14.22 9.26 -0.99
N SER A 49 -14.29 8.58 0.16
CA SER A 49 -15.36 8.75 1.15
C SER A 49 -15.36 10.16 1.76
N GLU A 50 -14.18 10.70 2.06
CA GLU A 50 -14.03 12.07 2.56
C GLU A 50 -14.43 13.11 1.51
N ALA A 51 -13.96 12.96 0.28
CA ALA A 51 -14.33 13.81 -0.85
C ALA A 51 -15.85 13.77 -1.12
N GLU A 52 -16.45 12.58 -1.05
CA GLU A 52 -17.88 12.37 -1.16
C GLU A 52 -18.67 13.07 -0.06
N ALA A 53 -18.18 13.03 1.19
CA ALA A 53 -18.79 13.76 2.30
C ALA A 53 -18.82 15.26 2.04
N ILE A 54 -17.76 15.84 1.46
CA ILE A 54 -17.69 17.26 1.08
C ILE A 54 -18.71 17.58 -0.02
N ARG A 55 -18.77 16.78 -1.09
CA ARG A 55 -19.76 17.00 -2.17
C ARG A 55 -21.19 16.94 -1.62
N ASN A 56 -21.47 16.04 -0.68
CA ASN A 56 -22.77 15.90 -0.05
C ASN A 56 -23.17 17.08 0.85
N GLN A 57 -22.22 17.74 1.53
CA GLN A 57 -22.50 18.92 2.37
C GLN A 57 -23.10 20.09 1.58
N THR A 58 -22.66 20.26 0.34
CA THR A 58 -23.12 21.35 -0.55
C THR A 58 -24.24 20.91 -1.51
N GLY A 59 -24.58 19.62 -1.48
CA GLY A 59 -25.43 18.98 -2.47
C GLY A 59 -24.72 18.81 -3.82
N LYS A 60 -25.28 17.93 -4.65
CA LYS A 60 -24.69 17.48 -5.91
C LYS A 60 -25.48 17.90 -7.14
N THR A 61 -24.78 18.07 -8.26
CA THR A 61 -25.36 18.19 -9.59
C THR A 61 -25.91 16.85 -10.06
N ILE A 62 -26.52 16.82 -11.26
CA ILE A 62 -26.97 15.56 -11.87
C ILE A 62 -25.81 14.65 -12.30
N THR A 63 -24.60 15.22 -12.45
CA THR A 63 -23.37 14.51 -12.81
C THR A 63 -22.61 13.97 -11.59
N GLY A 64 -23.03 14.35 -10.37
CA GLY A 64 -22.46 13.87 -9.11
C GLY A 64 -21.43 14.82 -8.47
N GLU A 65 -21.02 15.87 -9.19
CA GLU A 65 -20.14 16.95 -8.71
C GLU A 65 -20.84 17.79 -7.65
N SER A 66 -20.08 18.45 -6.79
CA SER A 66 -20.58 19.47 -5.87
C SER A 66 -21.23 20.63 -6.63
N LYS A 67 -22.33 21.15 -6.08
CA LYS A 67 -22.93 22.42 -6.55
C LYS A 67 -22.07 23.64 -6.24
N SER A 68 -21.04 23.51 -5.40
CA SER A 68 -20.10 24.57 -5.03
C SER A 68 -18.74 24.27 -5.64
N GLY A 69 -18.24 25.15 -6.52
CA GLY A 69 -16.93 24.96 -7.15
C GLY A 69 -15.78 24.82 -6.15
N ALA A 70 -15.79 25.62 -5.06
CA ALA A 70 -14.77 25.52 -4.03
C ALA A 70 -14.81 24.18 -3.26
N ALA A 71 -15.99 23.59 -3.10
CA ALA A 71 -16.13 22.28 -2.48
C ALA A 71 -15.70 21.16 -3.44
N GLU A 72 -15.98 21.30 -4.74
CA GLU A 72 -15.46 20.37 -5.76
C GLU A 72 -13.92 20.40 -5.81
N ASP A 73 -13.32 21.60 -5.87
CA ASP A 73 -11.87 21.76 -5.87
C ASP A 73 -11.21 21.10 -4.63
N THR A 74 -11.90 21.17 -3.49
CA THR A 74 -11.44 20.53 -2.25
C THR A 74 -11.57 19.01 -2.31
N ALA A 75 -12.70 18.50 -2.79
CA ALA A 75 -12.94 17.07 -2.97
C ALA A 75 -11.91 16.45 -3.92
N ASP A 76 -11.69 17.07 -5.09
CA ASP A 76 -10.71 16.65 -6.08
C ASP A 76 -9.28 16.66 -5.53
N TYR A 77 -8.95 17.68 -4.73
CA TYR A 77 -7.64 17.74 -4.08
C TYR A 77 -7.43 16.57 -3.12
N ILE A 78 -8.44 16.21 -2.32
CA ILE A 78 -8.38 15.08 -1.38
C ILE A 78 -8.20 13.76 -2.13
N GLU A 79 -9.01 13.51 -3.16
CA GLU A 79 -8.89 12.30 -4.00
C GLU A 79 -7.48 12.21 -4.60
N LYS A 80 -6.96 13.32 -5.16
CA LYS A 80 -5.63 13.36 -5.77
C LYS A 80 -4.50 13.15 -4.77
N ILE A 81 -4.66 13.58 -3.51
CA ILE A 81 -3.69 13.30 -2.45
C ILE A 81 -3.79 11.85 -2.00
N GLY A 82 -5.01 11.30 -1.88
CA GLY A 82 -5.28 9.89 -1.60
C GLY A 82 -4.61 8.96 -2.60
N GLU A 83 -4.84 9.20 -3.89
CA GLU A 83 -4.23 8.43 -4.98
C GLU A 83 -2.70 8.48 -4.93
N ARG A 84 -2.09 9.65 -4.73
CA ARG A 84 -0.62 9.76 -4.60
C ARG A 84 -0.07 8.97 -3.41
N LYS A 85 -0.79 8.95 -2.29
CA LYS A 85 -0.40 8.17 -1.11
C LYS A 85 -0.52 6.68 -1.39
N ALA A 86 -1.63 6.23 -1.96
CA ALA A 86 -1.88 4.85 -2.35
C ALA A 86 -0.80 4.33 -3.32
N ASP A 87 -0.48 5.10 -4.36
CA ASP A 87 0.58 4.80 -5.32
C ASP A 87 1.96 4.68 -4.65
N THR A 88 2.23 5.52 -3.63
CA THR A 88 3.48 5.45 -2.88
C THR A 88 3.57 4.16 -2.07
N VAL A 89 2.45 3.73 -1.46
CA VAL A 89 2.37 2.47 -0.72
C VAL A 89 2.56 1.27 -1.64
N GLU A 90 1.86 1.22 -2.78
CA GLU A 90 2.01 0.15 -3.78
C GLU A 90 3.44 0.08 -4.30
N LYS A 91 4.04 1.21 -4.73
CA LYS A 91 5.42 1.24 -5.22
C LYS A 91 6.44 0.79 -4.18
N ALA A 92 6.24 1.16 -2.92
CA ALA A 92 7.11 0.70 -1.83
C ALA A 92 6.96 -0.82 -1.58
N GLY A 93 5.74 -1.33 -1.68
CA GLY A 93 5.43 -2.76 -1.60
C GLY A 93 6.08 -3.57 -2.73
N GLU A 94 5.84 -3.15 -3.97
CA GLU A 94 6.44 -3.78 -5.16
C GLU A 94 7.96 -3.79 -5.09
N LYS A 95 8.60 -2.64 -4.80
CA LYS A 95 10.05 -2.57 -4.65
C LYS A 95 10.59 -3.55 -3.59
N LYS A 96 9.85 -3.72 -2.49
CA LYS A 96 10.26 -4.65 -1.42
C LYS A 96 10.05 -6.11 -1.86
N ALA A 97 8.97 -6.40 -2.57
CA ALA A 97 8.71 -7.73 -3.13
C ALA A 97 9.78 -8.12 -4.16
N ASP A 98 10.12 -7.19 -5.07
CA ASP A 98 11.17 -7.39 -6.08
C ASP A 98 12.53 -7.65 -5.42
N GLN A 99 12.88 -6.89 -4.39
CA GLN A 99 14.11 -7.12 -3.62
C GLN A 99 14.17 -8.51 -2.99
N LEU A 100 13.03 -9.06 -2.54
CA LEU A 100 12.99 -10.44 -2.02
C LEU A 100 13.15 -11.46 -3.14
N GLU A 101 12.56 -11.24 -4.30
CA GLU A 101 12.71 -12.14 -5.44
C GLU A 101 14.13 -12.12 -6.02
N GLU A 102 14.80 -10.97 -6.03
CA GLU A 102 16.20 -10.80 -6.47
C GLU A 102 17.21 -11.51 -5.57
N MET A 103 16.90 -11.70 -4.28
CA MET A 103 17.73 -12.45 -3.33
C MET A 103 17.65 -13.97 -3.52
N LYS A 104 16.88 -14.45 -4.51
CA LYS A 104 16.81 -15.87 -4.89
C LYS A 104 18.19 -16.35 -5.39
N PRO A 105 18.82 -17.36 -4.74
CA PRO A 105 20.02 -18.00 -5.26
C PRO A 105 19.74 -18.84 -6.51
#